data_AF-A0A1V6SHK6-F1
#
_entry.id   AF-A0A1V6SHK6-F1
#
_cell.length_a   1.000
_cell.length_b   1.000
_cell.length_c   1.000
_cell.angle_alpha   90.00
_cell.angle_beta   90.00
_cell.angle_gamma   90.00
#
_symmetry.space_group_name_H-M   'P 1'
#
loop_
_entity.id
_entity.type
_entity.pdbx_description
1 polymer ?
#
loop_
_entity_poly.entity_id
_entity_poly.type
_entity_poly.pdbx_seq_one_letter_code
_entity_poly.pdbx_strand_id
1 'polypeptide(L)'
;MPPIRSQSSRNSTEQEGRILLAIQAFKNQEISSIREAARRFNTPEATLRRRLRSVQNRAISRANNHKLTETEEESLQKWILSIDSRGSAPRPSTVREMANLLLEKRGTTPVVSVGENWVTNYVRHPLLSSQFSKRYNYERAKCEDPKIITEWFNLIQKTILQFGIDPDDVYNFDETGFAMGLTAIAKVITRSEYYGRRALLQPGNREWVTVIECTNAAS
;
A
#
# COMPACT_ATOMS: atom_id res chain seq x y z
N MET A 1 -7.96 13.27 5.34
CA MET A 1 -8.99 14.08 4.64
C MET A 1 -9.44 13.32 3.40
N PRO A 2 -10.75 13.12 3.16
CA PRO A 2 -11.20 12.54 1.90
C PRO A 2 -10.87 13.51 0.75
N PRO A 3 -10.51 13.00 -0.44
CA PRO A 3 -10.10 13.85 -1.56
C PRO A 3 -11.25 14.73 -2.03
N ILE A 4 -10.95 16.01 -2.28
CA ILE A 4 -11.91 16.97 -2.84
C ILE A 4 -12.26 16.52 -4.26
N ARG A 5 -13.52 16.12 -4.47
CA ARG A 5 -14.02 15.74 -5.80
C ARG A 5 -14.09 16.96 -6.71
N SER A 6 -13.51 16.86 -7.90
CA SER A 6 -13.58 17.89 -8.93
C SER A 6 -15.03 18.07 -9.41
N GLN A 7 -15.38 19.28 -9.88
CA GLN A 7 -16.73 19.61 -10.37
C GLN A 7 -17.20 18.69 -11.51
N SER A 8 -16.29 18.24 -12.39
CA SER A 8 -16.61 17.28 -13.45
C SER A 8 -16.99 15.89 -12.93
N SER A 9 -16.36 15.44 -11.83
CA SER A 9 -16.68 14.14 -11.21
C SER A 9 -18.04 14.14 -10.50
N ARG A 10 -18.43 15.27 -9.91
CA ARG A 10 -19.77 15.47 -9.32
C ARG A 10 -20.85 15.40 -10.39
N ASN A 11 -20.66 16.14 -11.49
CA ASN A 11 -21.59 16.14 -12.63
C ASN A 11 -21.78 14.73 -13.24
N SER A 12 -20.70 13.94 -13.34
CA SER A 12 -20.77 12.55 -13.84
C SER A 12 -21.57 11.63 -12.91
N THR A 13 -21.40 11.78 -11.59
CA THR A 13 -22.11 10.97 -10.59
C THR A 13 -23.61 11.29 -10.57
N GLU A 14 -23.96 12.58 -10.64
CA GLU A 14 -25.35 13.03 -10.70
C GLU A 14 -26.05 12.58 -11.98
N GLN A 15 -25.34 12.66 -13.12
CA GLN A 15 -25.84 12.17 -14.40
C GLN A 15 -26.12 10.65 -14.34
N GLU A 16 -25.23 9.88 -13.72
CA GLU A 16 -25.43 8.44 -13.53
C GLU A 16 -26.65 8.13 -12.65
N GLY A 17 -26.83 8.87 -11.55
CA GLY A 17 -27.99 8.72 -10.67
C GLY A 17 -29.32 8.94 -11.41
N ARG A 18 -29.40 9.97 -12.26
CA ARG A 18 -30.58 10.23 -13.10
C ARG A 18 -30.85 9.11 -14.10
N ILE A 19 -29.80 8.53 -14.68
CA ILE A 19 -29.95 7.40 -15.61
C ILE A 19 -30.48 6.16 -14.88
N LEU A 20 -30.01 5.87 -13.67
CA LEU A 20 -30.52 4.74 -12.87
C LEU A 20 -32.00 4.93 -12.50
N LEU A 21 -32.41 6.14 -12.10
CA LEU A 21 -33.82 6.46 -11.83
C LEU A 21 -34.70 6.30 -13.08
N ALA A 22 -34.22 6.74 -14.25
CA ALA A 22 -34.93 6.56 -15.51
C ALA A 22 -35.09 5.08 -15.90
N ILE A 23 -34.07 4.25 -15.65
CA ILE A 23 -34.14 2.79 -15.85
C ILE A 23 -35.14 2.16 -14.89
N GLN A 24 -35.15 2.57 -13.62
CA GLN A 24 -36.08 2.07 -12.62
C GLN A 24 -37.53 2.39 -13.01
N ALA A 25 -37.83 3.64 -13.35
CA ALA A 25 -39.17 4.07 -13.77
C ALA A 25 -39.65 3.35 -15.05
N PHE A 26 -38.74 3.10 -16.00
CA PHE A 26 -39.05 2.33 -17.21
C PHE A 26 -39.33 0.85 -16.89
N LYS A 27 -38.55 0.23 -15.99
CA LYS A 27 -38.76 -1.16 -15.55
C LYS A 27 -40.04 -1.33 -14.73
N ASN A 28 -40.38 -0.34 -13.92
CA ASN A 28 -41.63 -0.30 -13.13
C ASN A 28 -42.88 -0.02 -13.98
N GLN A 29 -42.73 0.16 -15.30
CA GLN A 29 -43.81 0.52 -16.23
C GLN A 29 -44.50 1.87 -15.92
N GLU A 30 -43.89 2.72 -15.08
CA GLU A 30 -44.37 4.09 -14.83
C GLU A 30 -44.25 4.97 -16.07
N ILE A 31 -43.30 4.64 -16.96
CA ILE A 31 -43.09 5.30 -18.24
C ILE A 31 -42.88 4.23 -19.31
N SER A 32 -43.74 4.24 -20.33
CA SER A 32 -43.73 3.24 -21.40
C SER A 32 -42.73 3.56 -22.53
N SER A 33 -42.33 4.83 -22.68
CA SER A 33 -41.44 5.28 -23.75
C SER A 33 -40.05 5.68 -23.24
N ILE A 34 -39.00 5.12 -23.86
CA ILE A 34 -37.60 5.47 -23.58
C ILE A 34 -37.35 6.98 -23.79
N ARG A 35 -37.97 7.58 -24.82
CA ARG A 35 -37.84 9.01 -25.12
C ARG A 35 -38.47 9.88 -24.04
N GLU A 36 -39.60 9.44 -23.50
CA GLU A 36 -40.31 10.14 -22.44
C GLU A 36 -39.52 10.06 -21.12
N ALA A 37 -39.01 8.88 -20.78
CA ALA A 37 -38.15 8.69 -19.60
C ALA A 37 -36.89 9.56 -19.71
N ALA A 38 -36.24 9.59 -20.88
CA ALA A 38 -35.09 10.44 -21.13
C ALA A 38 -35.39 11.93 -20.90
N ARG A 39 -36.55 12.41 -21.37
CA ARG A 39 -37.00 13.80 -21.19
C ARG A 39 -37.31 14.11 -19.72
N ARG A 40 -38.07 13.24 -19.04
CA ARG A 40 -38.52 13.45 -17.65
C ARG A 40 -37.37 13.49 -16.67
N PHE A 41 -36.36 12.65 -16.87
CA PHE A 41 -35.17 12.58 -16.01
C PHE A 41 -33.99 13.41 -16.52
N ASN A 42 -34.18 14.19 -17.60
CA ASN A 42 -33.14 15.02 -18.23
C ASN A 42 -31.85 14.23 -18.52
N THR A 43 -31.98 13.09 -19.19
CA THR A 43 -30.86 12.23 -19.60
C THR A 43 -30.82 12.07 -21.12
N PRO A 44 -29.63 11.90 -21.73
CA PRO A 44 -29.54 11.64 -23.16
C PRO A 44 -30.19 10.29 -23.53
N GLU A 45 -31.18 10.31 -24.44
CA GLU A 45 -31.93 9.11 -24.86
C GLU A 45 -31.04 7.98 -25.37
N ALA A 46 -30.00 8.31 -26.15
CA ALA A 46 -29.03 7.34 -26.66
C ALA A 46 -28.28 6.61 -25.52
N THR A 47 -27.97 7.32 -24.43
CA THR A 47 -27.27 6.73 -23.27
C THR A 47 -28.22 5.85 -22.48
N LEU A 48 -29.46 6.30 -22.25
CA LEU A 48 -30.50 5.51 -21.57
C LEU A 48 -30.80 4.21 -22.35
N ARG A 49 -30.99 4.28 -23.67
CA ARG A 49 -31.19 3.11 -24.53
C ARG A 49 -30.02 2.12 -24.43
N ARG A 50 -28.78 2.62 -24.41
CA ARG A 50 -27.58 1.79 -24.25
C ARG A 50 -27.53 1.08 -22.90
N ARG A 51 -27.90 1.78 -21.81
CA ARG A 51 -27.97 1.19 -20.47
C ARG A 51 -29.07 0.15 -20.32
N LEU A 52 -30.23 0.35 -20.96
CA LEU A 52 -31.31 -0.63 -20.99
C LEU A 52 -30.90 -1.92 -21.74
N ARG A 53 -29.95 -1.84 -22.67
CA ARG A 53 -29.30 -3.00 -23.33
C ARG A 53 -28.15 -3.61 -22.50
N SER A 54 -28.17 -3.43 -21.18
CA SER A 54 -27.20 -4.00 -20.23
C SER A 54 -25.76 -3.48 -20.32
N VAL A 55 -25.51 -2.37 -21.01
CA VAL A 55 -24.18 -1.73 -20.97
C VAL A 55 -23.99 -1.07 -19.60
N GLN A 56 -22.96 -1.46 -18.87
CA GLN A 56 -22.65 -0.90 -17.55
C GLN A 56 -22.00 0.49 -17.64
N ASN A 57 -21.92 1.18 -16.50
CA ASN A 57 -21.21 2.44 -16.40
C ASN A 57 -19.73 2.22 -16.63
N ARG A 58 -19.08 3.06 -17.43
CA ARG A 58 -17.63 2.95 -17.63
C ARG A 58 -16.85 3.14 -16.33
N ALA A 59 -17.40 3.90 -15.37
CA ALA A 59 -16.78 4.08 -14.06
C ALA A 59 -16.79 2.81 -13.19
N ILE A 60 -17.71 1.88 -13.44
CA ILE A 60 -17.87 0.62 -12.68
C ILE A 60 -17.36 -0.56 -13.51
N SER A 61 -17.46 -0.47 -14.84
CA SER A 61 -16.98 -1.46 -15.79
C SER A 61 -15.48 -1.61 -15.66
N ARG A 62 -15.03 -2.86 -15.62
CA ARG A 62 -13.63 -3.21 -15.77
C ARG A 62 -13.06 -2.60 -17.05
N ALA A 63 -11.83 -2.11 -16.99
CA ALA A 63 -11.12 -1.61 -18.16
C ALA A 63 -10.87 -2.74 -19.15
N ASN A 64 -10.66 -2.39 -20.43
CA ASN A 64 -10.34 -3.38 -21.45
C ASN A 64 -8.84 -3.75 -21.32
N ASN A 65 -8.45 -4.92 -21.81
CA ASN A 65 -7.05 -5.40 -21.90
C ASN A 65 -6.39 -5.81 -20.57
N HIS A 66 -7.14 -6.28 -19.58
CA HIS A 66 -6.53 -7.03 -18.47
C HIS A 66 -5.98 -8.36 -18.98
N LYS A 67 -4.75 -8.68 -18.57
CA LYS A 67 -4.10 -9.96 -18.93
C LYS A 67 -4.61 -11.12 -18.07
N LEU A 68 -4.86 -10.85 -16.78
CA LEU A 68 -5.41 -11.81 -15.82
C LEU A 68 -6.93 -11.71 -15.75
N THR A 69 -7.60 -12.83 -15.47
CA THR A 69 -9.04 -12.81 -15.10
C THR A 69 -9.24 -12.27 -13.69
N GLU A 70 -10.48 -11.94 -13.36
CA GLU A 70 -10.84 -11.44 -12.01
C GLU A 70 -10.49 -12.49 -10.93
N THR A 71 -10.80 -13.76 -11.21
CA THR A 71 -10.45 -14.89 -10.35
C THR A 71 -8.94 -15.07 -10.13
N GLU A 72 -8.13 -14.81 -11.15
CA GLU A 72 -6.66 -14.88 -11.05
C GLU A 72 -6.10 -13.72 -10.26
N GLU A 73 -6.60 -12.50 -10.47
CA GLU A 73 -6.23 -11.32 -9.67
C GLU A 73 -6.63 -11.53 -8.20
N GLU A 74 -7.83 -12.02 -7.92
CA GLU A 74 -8.27 -12.37 -6.55
C GLU A 74 -7.40 -13.45 -5.90
N SER A 75 -7.01 -14.48 -6.67
CA SER A 75 -6.15 -15.55 -6.17
C SER A 75 -4.74 -15.03 -5.86
N LEU A 76 -4.18 -14.21 -6.74
CA LEU A 76 -2.89 -13.55 -6.54
C LEU A 76 -2.95 -12.62 -5.31
N GLN A 77 -4.04 -11.89 -5.14
CA GLN A 77 -4.26 -11.05 -3.97
C GLN A 77 -4.28 -11.86 -2.66
N LYS A 78 -5.07 -12.94 -2.61
CA LYS A 78 -5.12 -13.85 -1.44
C LYS A 78 -3.75 -14.44 -1.14
N TRP A 79 -3.00 -14.79 -2.17
CA TRP A 79 -1.63 -15.29 -2.03
C TRP A 79 -0.68 -14.23 -1.45
N ILE A 80 -0.73 -12.97 -1.91
CA ILE A 80 0.06 -11.86 -1.33
C ILE A 80 -0.26 -11.70 0.16
N LEU A 81 -1.55 -11.62 0.52
CA LEU A 81 -1.98 -11.46 1.91
C LEU A 81 -1.55 -12.63 2.80
N SER A 82 -1.58 -13.86 2.27
CA SER A 82 -1.11 -15.06 2.99
C SER A 82 0.41 -15.06 3.20
N ILE A 83 1.20 -14.50 2.29
CA ILE A 83 2.65 -14.36 2.46
C ILE A 83 2.96 -13.28 3.50
N ASP A 84 2.27 -12.15 3.42
CA ASP A 84 2.40 -11.03 4.36
C ASP A 84 2.06 -11.46 5.80
N SER A 85 0.97 -12.21 5.99
CA SER A 85 0.57 -12.73 7.30
C SER A 85 1.60 -13.70 7.92
N ARG A 86 2.51 -14.25 7.13
CA ARG A 86 3.62 -15.11 7.58
C ARG A 86 4.91 -14.33 7.82
N GLY A 87 4.85 -13.00 7.81
CA GLY A 87 6.00 -12.12 8.04
C GLY A 87 6.93 -11.99 6.82
N SER A 88 6.49 -12.43 5.64
CA SER A 88 7.27 -12.30 4.41
C SER A 88 6.80 -11.11 3.58
N ALA A 89 7.73 -10.30 3.08
CA ALA A 89 7.39 -9.15 2.23
C ALA A 89 7.67 -9.50 0.75
N PRO A 90 6.66 -9.86 -0.07
CA PRO A 90 6.88 -10.21 -1.46
C PRO A 90 7.34 -8.99 -2.24
N ARG A 91 8.45 -9.12 -2.96
CA ARG A 91 8.97 -8.05 -3.82
C ARG A 91 8.09 -7.91 -5.06
N PRO A 92 8.04 -6.72 -5.69
CA PRO A 92 7.32 -6.55 -6.94
C PRO A 92 7.74 -7.54 -8.03
N SER A 93 9.03 -7.90 -8.10
CA SER A 93 9.53 -8.93 -9.02
C SER A 93 8.89 -10.30 -8.78
N THR A 94 8.77 -10.71 -7.52
CA THR A 94 8.15 -11.99 -7.12
C THR A 94 6.66 -12.02 -7.45
N VAL A 95 5.95 -10.90 -7.25
CA VAL A 95 4.53 -10.79 -7.63
C VAL A 95 4.37 -10.90 -9.16
N ARG A 96 5.27 -10.28 -9.93
CA ARG A 96 5.29 -10.37 -11.40
C ARG A 96 5.55 -11.80 -11.87
N GLU A 97 6.49 -12.49 -11.25
CA GLU A 97 6.80 -13.90 -11.55
C GLU A 97 5.60 -14.80 -11.26
N MET A 98 4.93 -14.61 -10.13
CA MET A 98 3.71 -15.37 -9.79
C MET A 98 2.59 -15.10 -10.81
N ALA A 99 2.38 -13.85 -11.21
CA ALA A 99 1.41 -13.51 -12.25
C ALA A 99 1.74 -14.17 -13.60
N ASN A 100 3.00 -14.19 -14.01
CA ASN A 100 3.44 -14.88 -15.22
C ASN A 100 3.25 -16.40 -15.12
N LEU A 101 3.50 -17.00 -13.95
CA LEU A 101 3.29 -18.42 -13.71
C LEU A 101 1.81 -18.79 -13.85
N LEU A 102 0.89 -17.95 -13.37
CA LEU A 102 -0.56 -18.14 -13.59
C LEU A 102 -0.90 -18.12 -15.08
N LEU A 103 -0.36 -17.17 -15.84
CA LEU A 103 -0.59 -17.04 -17.29
C LEU A 103 0.00 -18.22 -18.08
N GLU A 104 1.18 -18.71 -17.68
CA GLU A 104 1.81 -19.87 -18.30
C GLU A 104 0.97 -21.14 -18.08
N LYS A 105 0.47 -21.34 -16.85
CA LYS A 105 -0.38 -22.50 -16.52
C LYS A 105 -1.75 -22.49 -17.20
N ARG A 106 -2.21 -21.33 -17.68
CA ARG A 106 -3.42 -21.23 -18.51
C ARG A 106 -3.24 -21.91 -19.88
N GLY A 107 -2.01 -22.09 -20.35
CA GLY A 107 -1.72 -22.82 -21.59
C GLY A 107 -2.16 -22.10 -22.88
N THR A 108 -2.34 -20.78 -22.83
CA THR A 108 -2.70 -19.98 -24.02
C THR A 108 -1.48 -19.79 -24.92
N THR A 109 -1.63 -20.03 -26.22
CA THR A 109 -0.61 -19.76 -27.25
C THR A 109 -0.96 -18.50 -28.04
N PRO A 110 -0.06 -17.52 -28.19
CA PRO A 110 1.27 -17.42 -27.58
C PRO A 110 1.21 -17.12 -26.07
N VAL A 111 2.28 -17.48 -25.35
CA VAL A 111 2.38 -17.21 -23.91
C VAL A 111 2.37 -15.71 -23.66
N VAL A 112 1.32 -15.24 -22.99
CA VAL A 112 1.18 -13.83 -22.62
C VAL A 112 1.91 -13.60 -21.30
N SER A 113 2.82 -12.62 -21.26
CA SER A 113 3.50 -12.19 -20.04
C SER A 113 3.02 -10.81 -19.59
N VAL A 114 3.08 -10.53 -18.29
CA VAL A 114 2.82 -9.18 -17.75
C VAL A 114 4.01 -8.25 -18.03
N GLY A 115 3.72 -6.96 -18.24
CA GLY A 115 4.76 -5.96 -18.47
C GLY A 115 5.49 -5.56 -17.18
N GLU A 116 6.64 -4.91 -17.30
CA GLU A 116 7.49 -4.54 -16.15
C GLU A 116 6.75 -3.68 -15.11
N ASN A 117 6.00 -2.69 -15.57
CA ASN A 117 5.25 -1.76 -14.72
C ASN A 117 3.87 -2.30 -14.29
N TRP A 118 3.53 -3.55 -14.63
CA TRP A 118 2.21 -4.10 -14.34
C TRP A 118 1.95 -4.18 -12.83
N VAL A 119 2.94 -4.61 -12.04
CA VAL A 119 2.79 -4.74 -10.58
C VAL A 119 2.56 -3.39 -9.91
N THR A 120 3.23 -2.33 -10.38
CA THR A 120 3.02 -0.97 -9.87
C THR A 120 1.58 -0.50 -10.05
N ASN A 121 0.92 -0.89 -11.14
CA ASN A 121 -0.49 -0.59 -11.37
C ASN A 121 -1.40 -1.52 -10.56
N TYR A 122 -1.05 -2.80 -10.44
CA TYR A 122 -1.80 -3.79 -9.66
C TYR A 122 -1.84 -3.45 -8.16
N VAL A 123 -0.75 -2.96 -7.58
CA VAL A 123 -0.69 -2.58 -6.16
C VAL A 123 -1.53 -1.34 -5.84
N ARG A 124 -2.05 -0.60 -6.84
CA ARG A 124 -3.03 0.49 -6.62
C ARG A 124 -4.43 -0.01 -6.26
N HIS A 125 -4.63 -1.32 -6.11
CA HIS A 125 -5.87 -1.88 -5.57
C HIS A 125 -6.11 -1.43 -4.12
N PRO A 126 -7.37 -1.22 -3.69
CA PRO A 126 -7.69 -0.67 -2.37
C PRO A 126 -7.13 -1.45 -1.17
N LEU A 127 -6.84 -2.74 -1.38
CA LEU A 127 -6.42 -3.68 -0.34
C LEU A 127 -4.91 -3.95 -0.33
N LEU A 128 -4.17 -3.38 -1.28
CA LEU A 128 -2.72 -3.53 -1.37
C LEU A 128 -2.07 -2.16 -1.26
N SER A 129 -0.88 -2.11 -0.66
CA SER A 129 -0.08 -0.89 -0.61
C SER A 129 1.39 -1.24 -0.70
N SER A 130 2.15 -0.41 -1.42
CA SER A 130 3.60 -0.54 -1.47
C SER A 130 4.21 0.28 -0.35
N GLN A 131 4.98 -0.37 0.52
CA GLN A 131 5.71 0.27 1.61
C GLN A 131 7.20 -0.07 1.52
N PHE A 132 8.05 0.87 1.97
CA PHE A 132 9.48 0.60 2.12
C PHE A 132 9.71 -0.16 3.42
N SER A 133 10.23 -1.38 3.32
CA SER A 133 10.68 -2.13 4.50
C SER A 133 11.98 -1.51 5.04
N LYS A 134 12.05 -1.22 6.34
CA LYS A 134 13.33 -0.93 7.00
C LYS A 134 14.14 -2.23 7.10
N ARG A 135 15.45 -2.15 6.89
CA ARG A 135 16.32 -3.30 7.11
C ARG A 135 16.31 -3.65 8.59
N TYR A 136 15.91 -4.87 8.91
CA TYR A 136 15.99 -5.40 10.24
C TYR A 136 17.32 -6.13 10.42
N ASN A 137 18.04 -5.88 11.52
CA ASN A 137 19.32 -6.57 11.75
C ASN A 137 19.03 -8.05 12.03
N TYR A 138 19.59 -8.93 11.20
CA TYR A 138 19.37 -10.38 11.27
C TYR A 138 19.86 -10.98 12.59
N GLU A 139 20.95 -10.45 13.16
CA GLU A 139 21.46 -10.90 14.46
C GLU A 139 20.49 -10.54 15.58
N ARG A 140 19.91 -9.33 15.52
CA ARG A 140 18.86 -8.90 16.46
C ARG A 140 17.62 -9.81 16.35
N ALA A 141 17.19 -10.13 15.14
CA ALA A 141 16.08 -11.05 14.91
C ALA A 141 16.29 -12.47 15.48
N LYS A 142 17.55 -12.93 15.53
CA LYS A 142 17.89 -14.24 16.13
C LYS A 142 17.86 -14.21 17.66
N CYS A 143 18.26 -13.10 18.26
CA CYS A 143 18.34 -12.97 19.72
C CYS A 143 16.99 -12.64 20.38
N GLU A 144 16.02 -12.14 19.61
CA GLU A 144 14.68 -11.80 20.09
C GLU A 144 13.75 -13.03 20.06
N ASP A 145 13.98 -14.00 20.95
CA ASP A 145 12.97 -15.05 21.20
C ASP A 145 11.83 -14.44 22.03
N PRO A 146 10.58 -14.42 21.51
CA PRO A 146 9.44 -13.86 22.23
C PRO A 146 9.23 -14.49 23.60
N LYS A 147 9.56 -15.77 23.78
CA LYS A 147 9.43 -16.45 25.08
C LYS A 147 10.42 -15.90 26.10
N ILE A 148 11.69 -15.79 25.71
CA ILE A 148 12.76 -15.27 26.58
C ILE A 148 12.46 -13.83 26.97
N ILE A 149 12.03 -13.01 26.02
CA ILE A 149 11.63 -11.62 26.27
C ILE A 149 10.46 -11.57 27.25
N THR A 150 9.42 -12.38 27.04
CA THR A 150 8.22 -12.38 27.90
C THR A 150 8.55 -12.85 29.31
N GLU A 151 9.35 -13.91 29.46
CA GLU A 151 9.78 -14.42 30.77
C GLU A 151 10.63 -13.39 31.53
N TRP A 152 11.52 -12.69 30.83
CA TRP A 152 12.33 -11.63 31.41
C TRP A 152 11.46 -10.46 31.92
N PHE A 153 10.51 -9.97 31.11
CA PHE A 153 9.60 -8.89 31.54
C PHE A 153 8.70 -9.32 32.71
N ASN A 154 8.21 -10.56 32.70
CA ASN A 154 7.44 -11.11 33.82
C ASN A 154 8.27 -11.17 35.11
N LEU A 155 9.55 -11.52 35.02
CA LEU A 155 10.46 -11.54 36.16
C LEU A 155 10.70 -10.13 36.70
N ILE A 156 10.94 -9.15 35.82
CA ILE A 156 11.08 -7.74 36.23
C ILE A 156 9.82 -7.26 36.94
N GLN A 157 8.64 -7.52 36.38
CA GLN A 157 7.39 -7.08 37.00
C GLN A 157 7.20 -7.70 38.40
N LYS A 158 7.53 -8.99 38.57
CA LYS A 158 7.50 -9.64 39.89
C LYS A 158 8.47 -8.99 40.88
N THR A 159 9.70 -8.68 40.44
CA THR A 159 10.72 -8.03 41.27
C THR A 159 10.28 -6.63 41.69
N ILE A 160 9.76 -5.82 40.76
CA ILE A 160 9.23 -4.48 41.06
C ILE A 160 8.14 -4.56 42.14
N LEU A 161 7.19 -5.48 41.99
CA LEU A 161 6.12 -5.68 42.97
C LEU A 161 6.61 -6.21 44.31
N GLN A 162 7.58 -7.14 44.31
CA GLN A 162 8.12 -7.75 45.53
C GLN A 162 8.87 -6.74 46.40
N PHE A 163 9.66 -5.86 45.78
CA PHE A 163 10.48 -4.88 46.47
C PHE A 163 9.82 -3.50 46.57
N GLY A 164 8.63 -3.32 45.99
CA GLY A 164 7.91 -2.05 46.00
C GLY A 164 8.68 -0.93 45.32
N ILE A 165 9.39 -1.24 44.22
CA ILE A 165 10.20 -0.27 43.48
C ILE A 165 9.24 0.71 42.81
N ASP A 166 9.42 2.01 43.09
CA ASP A 166 8.63 3.05 42.45
C ASP A 166 9.02 3.15 40.97
N PRO A 167 8.08 3.29 40.03
CA PRO A 167 8.38 3.63 38.64
C PRO A 167 9.34 4.82 38.51
N ASP A 168 9.30 5.76 39.45
CA ASP A 168 10.19 6.93 39.52
C ASP A 168 11.64 6.56 39.89
N ASP A 169 11.89 5.33 40.33
CA ASP A 169 13.23 4.81 40.61
C ASP A 169 13.77 3.93 39.47
N VAL A 170 13.07 3.84 38.33
CA VAL A 170 13.48 3.03 37.17
C VAL A 170 14.17 3.91 36.12
N TYR A 171 15.45 3.66 35.91
CA TYR A 171 16.28 4.38 34.94
C TYR A 171 16.66 3.49 33.76
N ASN A 172 16.48 4.00 32.54
CA ASN A 172 17.04 3.41 31.33
C ASN A 172 18.45 3.94 31.11
N PHE A 173 19.39 3.04 30.82
CA PHE A 173 20.79 3.36 30.61
C PHE A 173 21.23 2.79 29.26
N ASP A 174 21.74 3.64 28.37
CA ASP A 174 22.22 3.21 27.06
C ASP A 174 23.51 3.94 26.65
N GLU A 175 24.29 3.30 25.80
CA GLU A 175 25.52 3.83 25.24
C GLU A 175 25.38 4.01 23.73
N THR A 176 25.50 5.24 23.24
CA THR A 176 25.49 5.54 21.81
C THR A 176 26.84 6.08 21.36
N GLY A 177 27.45 5.40 20.38
CA GLY A 177 28.66 5.83 19.71
C GLY A 177 28.37 6.68 18.47
N PHE A 178 28.96 7.87 18.41
CA PHE A 178 28.95 8.76 17.26
C PHE A 178 30.33 8.80 16.61
N ALA A 179 30.41 8.39 15.35
CA ALA A 179 31.63 8.56 14.56
C ALA A 179 31.72 10.02 14.06
N MET A 180 32.69 10.77 14.58
CA MET A 180 32.98 12.12 14.13
C MET A 180 33.48 12.07 12.68
N GLY A 181 32.97 12.96 11.82
CA GLY A 181 33.40 13.05 10.42
C GLY A 181 32.64 12.13 9.43
N LEU A 182 31.85 11.16 9.90
CA LEU A 182 30.88 10.47 9.03
C LEU A 182 29.70 11.40 8.74
N THR A 183 29.79 12.12 7.62
CA THR A 183 28.70 12.99 7.17
C THR A 183 27.50 12.13 6.79
N ALA A 184 26.35 12.36 7.43
CA ALA A 184 25.08 11.86 6.94
C ALA A 184 24.85 12.31 5.47
N ILE A 185 23.89 11.70 4.78
CA ILE A 185 23.55 12.10 3.40
C ILE A 185 23.23 13.60 3.37
N ALA A 186 24.15 14.42 2.84
CA ALA A 186 23.95 15.85 2.71
C ALA A 186 23.32 16.17 1.34
N LYS A 187 22.32 17.05 1.33
CA LYS A 187 21.71 17.54 0.10
C LYS A 187 22.72 18.47 -0.60
N VAL A 188 23.30 18.00 -1.69
CA VAL A 188 24.24 18.78 -2.52
C VAL A 188 23.52 19.43 -3.69
N ILE A 189 23.91 20.65 -4.05
CA ILE A 189 23.49 21.31 -5.29
C ILE A 189 24.57 21.01 -6.33
N THR A 190 24.20 20.28 -7.39
CA THR A 190 25.11 19.90 -8.47
C THR A 190 24.50 20.24 -9.83
N ARG A 191 25.34 20.19 -10.88
CA ARG A 191 24.89 20.37 -12.27
C ARG A 191 23.81 19.33 -12.63
N SER A 192 22.85 19.73 -13.46
CA SER A 192 21.70 18.92 -13.89
C SER A 192 22.11 17.64 -14.63
N GLU A 193 23.20 17.71 -15.39
CA GLU A 193 23.79 16.58 -16.11
C GLU A 193 25.09 16.18 -15.44
N TYR A 194 25.02 15.17 -14.57
CA TYR A 194 26.18 14.54 -13.97
C TYR A 194 25.93 13.03 -13.88
N TYR A 195 26.85 12.24 -14.43
CA TYR A 195 26.76 10.78 -14.36
C TYR A 195 27.35 10.30 -13.03
N GLY A 196 26.49 9.82 -12.12
CA GLY A 196 26.88 9.26 -10.83
C GLY A 196 26.50 10.15 -9.62
N ARG A 197 26.88 9.71 -8.42
CA ARG A 197 26.73 10.51 -7.18
C ARG A 197 28.06 11.20 -6.89
N ARG A 198 28.04 12.51 -6.61
CA ARG A 198 29.26 13.21 -6.15
C ARG A 198 29.67 12.67 -4.79
N ALA A 199 30.91 12.20 -4.70
CA ALA A 199 31.52 11.89 -3.42
C ALA A 199 31.78 13.21 -2.67
N LEU A 200 31.24 13.32 -1.46
CA LEU A 200 31.70 14.32 -0.51
C LEU A 200 33.00 13.77 0.10
N LEU A 201 34.06 14.57 0.06
CA LEU A 201 35.30 14.27 0.76
C LEU A 201 34.96 14.18 2.25
N GLN A 202 35.11 12.99 2.82
CA GLN A 202 35.02 12.82 4.27
C GLN A 202 36.22 13.54 4.88
N PRO A 203 36.01 14.40 5.90
CA PRO A 203 37.10 14.83 6.75
C PRO A 203 37.79 13.57 7.28
N GLY A 204 39.11 13.46 7.14
CA GLY A 204 39.86 12.25 7.53
C GLY A 204 39.85 11.94 9.04
N ASN A 205 39.15 12.73 9.85
CA ASN A 205 38.96 12.46 11.25
C ASN A 205 37.96 11.30 11.42
N ARG A 206 38.36 10.25 12.13
CA ARG A 206 37.58 9.04 12.44
C ARG A 206 37.45 8.83 13.95
N GLU A 207 37.62 9.88 14.73
CA GLU A 207 37.41 9.84 16.17
C GLU A 207 35.97 9.41 16.49
N TRP A 208 35.82 8.57 17.51
CA TRP A 208 34.52 8.16 18.01
C TRP A 208 34.25 8.93 19.30
N VAL A 209 33.07 9.51 19.42
CA VAL A 209 32.55 10.07 20.66
C VAL A 209 31.47 9.13 21.15
N THR A 210 31.68 8.59 22.34
CA THR A 210 30.67 7.81 23.04
C THR A 210 29.90 8.71 23.99
N VAL A 211 28.57 8.67 23.90
CA VAL A 211 27.68 9.28 24.89
C VAL A 211 27.01 8.16 25.67
N ILE A 212 27.09 8.25 26.99
CA ILE A 212 26.34 7.41 27.91
C ILE A 212 25.15 8.26 28.38
N GLU A 213 23.94 7.81 28.10
CA GLU A 213 22.72 8.48 28.53
C GLU A 213 21.98 7.65 29.59
N CYS A 214 21.51 8.34 30.61
CA CYS A 214 20.65 7.78 31.64
C CYS A 214 19.38 8.63 31.68
N THR A 215 18.23 8.00 31.45
CA THR A 215 16.94 8.69 31.40
C THR A 215 15.92 7.98 32.27
N ASN A 216 15.08 8.76 32.92
CA ASN A 216 13.93 8.27 33.67
C ASN A 216 12.66 8.64 32.90
N ALA A 217 11.66 7.76 32.90
CA ALA A 217 10.36 8.02 32.28
C ALA A 217 9.38 8.76 33.22
N ALA A 218 9.71 8.90 34.50
CA ALA A 218 8.97 9.67 35.48
C ALA A 218 9.11 11.17 35.24
N SER A 219 7.97 11.85 35.19
CA SER A 219 7.83 13.29 34.96
C SER A 219 7.16 13.98 36.13
#